data_AF-A0A8B3NLZ4-F1
#
_entry.id   AF-A0A8B3NLZ4-F1
#
_cell.length_a   1.000
_cell.length_b   1.000
_cell.length_c   1.000
_cell.angle_alpha   90.00
_cell.angle_beta   90.00
_cell.angle_gamma   90.00
#
_symmetry.space_group_name_H-M   'P 1'
#
loop_
_entity.id
_entity.type
_entity.pdbx_description
1 polymer ?
#
loop_
_entity_poly.entity_id
_entity_poly.type
_entity_poly.pdbx_seq_one_letter_code
_entity_poly.pdbx_strand_id
1 'polypeptide(L)'
;LTQLNDQARGIVLAFVETGCRPSELANLHAGVIHLDHEVPHISVEPREDPEDPREIKTESSVRRVPLVGVALEVFKRHPQGFPRYKDREAQLSAAVNKHFKKHELFPTSEHTVYSLRHSFEDRMKNARLDEELRRMLMGHTIDRPKYGEGGDMKMWQEELMKIALPFDPAIV
;
A
#
# COMPACT_ATOMS: atom_id res chain seq x y z
N LEU A 1 -7.72 -2.76 16.09
CA LEU A 1 -7.45 -3.74 14.99
C LEU A 1 -7.15 -5.16 15.47
N THR A 2 -6.87 -5.42 16.76
CA THR A 2 -6.46 -6.74 17.30
C THR A 2 -7.47 -7.88 17.11
N GLN A 3 -8.74 -7.58 16.82
CA GLN A 3 -9.77 -8.59 16.54
C GLN A 3 -9.86 -8.97 15.05
N LEU A 4 -9.10 -8.29 14.17
CA LEU A 4 -8.86 -8.78 12.82
C LEU A 4 -7.82 -9.91 12.89
N ASN A 5 -7.89 -10.86 11.96
CA ASN A 5 -6.79 -11.80 11.81
C ASN A 5 -5.53 -11.07 11.32
N ASP A 6 -4.39 -11.71 11.54
CA ASP A 6 -3.06 -11.11 11.34
C ASP A 6 -2.87 -10.50 9.94
N GLN A 7 -3.25 -11.22 8.89
CA GLN A 7 -3.08 -10.74 7.51
C GLN A 7 -4.05 -9.59 7.15
N ALA A 8 -5.29 -9.61 7.64
CA ALA A 8 -6.21 -8.48 7.42
C ALA A 8 -5.71 -7.23 8.13
N ARG A 9 -5.20 -7.37 9.36
CA ARG A 9 -4.57 -6.28 10.11
C ARG A 9 -3.33 -5.76 9.39
N GLY A 10 -2.45 -6.65 8.94
CA GLY A 10 -1.26 -6.30 8.17
C GLY A 10 -1.61 -5.50 6.90
N ILE A 11 -2.60 -5.96 6.12
CA ILE A 11 -3.04 -5.23 4.92
C ILE A 11 -3.57 -3.85 5.28
N VAL A 12 -4.38 -3.69 6.33
CA VAL A 12 -4.87 -2.37 6.76
C VAL A 12 -3.72 -1.44 7.13
N LEU A 13 -2.75 -1.91 7.92
CA LEU A 13 -1.59 -1.12 8.34
C LEU A 13 -0.69 -0.75 7.14
N ALA A 14 -0.42 -1.69 6.24
CA ALA A 14 0.31 -1.40 5.00
C ALA A 14 -0.46 -0.41 4.11
N PHE A 15 -1.78 -0.52 4.05
CA PHE A 15 -2.62 0.36 3.23
C PHE A 15 -2.54 1.82 3.68
N VAL A 16 -2.44 2.06 4.98
CA VAL A 16 -2.27 3.41 5.54
C VAL A 16 -1.04 4.09 4.96
N GLU A 17 0.11 3.43 4.88
CA GLU A 17 1.39 4.07 4.52
C GLU A 17 1.87 3.87 3.08
N THR A 18 1.21 3.01 2.29
CA THR A 18 1.65 2.74 0.90
C THR A 18 0.77 3.41 -0.14
N GLY A 19 -0.48 3.73 0.21
CA GLY A 19 -1.47 4.14 -0.78
C GLY A 19 -1.71 3.09 -1.86
N CYS A 20 -1.30 1.84 -1.70
CA CYS A 20 -1.63 0.74 -2.61
C CYS A 20 -3.12 0.37 -2.49
N ARG A 21 -3.73 -0.18 -3.53
CA ARG A 21 -5.11 -0.69 -3.41
C ARG A 21 -5.11 -1.92 -2.51
N PRO A 22 -6.20 -2.19 -1.74
CA PRO A 22 -6.29 -3.41 -0.94
C PRO A 22 -6.07 -4.69 -1.76
N SER A 23 -6.57 -4.75 -2.99
CA SER A 23 -6.31 -5.85 -3.93
C SER A 23 -4.85 -5.95 -4.38
N GLU A 24 -4.13 -4.84 -4.51
CA GLU A 24 -2.70 -4.87 -4.84
C GLU A 24 -1.95 -5.51 -3.67
N LEU A 25 -2.17 -5.03 -2.45
CA LEU A 25 -1.53 -5.55 -1.23
C LEU A 25 -1.87 -7.02 -1.00
N ALA A 26 -3.14 -7.40 -1.08
CA ALA A 26 -3.61 -8.77 -0.85
C ALA A 26 -3.00 -9.80 -1.81
N ASN A 27 -2.48 -9.35 -2.96
CA ASN A 27 -1.92 -10.21 -4.00
C ASN A 27 -0.41 -10.08 -4.16
N LEU A 28 0.29 -9.34 -3.29
CA LEU A 28 1.75 -9.37 -3.24
C LEU A 28 2.24 -10.79 -2.91
N HIS A 29 3.35 -11.17 -3.54
CA HIS A 29 4.10 -12.39 -3.25
C HIS A 29 5.53 -12.03 -2.86
N ALA A 30 6.28 -13.00 -2.34
CA ALA A 30 7.64 -12.76 -1.84
C ALA A 30 8.58 -12.14 -2.89
N GLY A 31 8.41 -12.47 -4.17
CA GLY A 31 9.27 -12.00 -5.26
C GLY A 31 9.19 -10.49 -5.51
N VAL A 32 8.12 -9.83 -5.04
CA VAL A 32 7.89 -8.38 -5.21
C VAL A 32 7.97 -7.61 -3.89
N ILE A 33 8.47 -8.25 -2.83
CA ILE A 33 8.69 -7.66 -1.51
C ILE A 33 10.20 -7.63 -1.26
N HIS A 34 10.81 -6.47 -1.43
CA HIS A 34 12.27 -6.31 -1.44
C HIS A 34 12.75 -5.70 -0.12
N LEU A 35 12.86 -6.52 0.93
CA LEU A 35 13.26 -6.05 2.27
C LEU A 35 14.76 -5.78 2.40
N ASP A 36 15.59 -6.52 1.68
CA ASP A 36 17.06 -6.42 1.75
C ASP A 36 17.66 -5.41 0.75
N HIS A 37 16.81 -4.66 0.04
CA HIS A 37 17.25 -3.62 -0.88
C HIS A 37 17.69 -2.36 -0.12
N GLU A 38 18.60 -1.55 -0.69
CA GLU A 38 19.07 -0.30 -0.06
C GLU A 38 17.91 0.58 0.42
N VAL A 39 16.89 0.67 -0.41
CA VAL A 39 15.56 1.19 -0.05
C VAL A 39 14.57 0.04 -0.05
N PRO A 40 14.10 -0.43 1.13
CA PRO A 40 13.07 -1.45 1.20
C PRO A 40 11.79 -1.00 0.51
N HIS A 41 11.24 -1.84 -0.37
CA HIS A 41 10.08 -1.46 -1.19
C HIS A 41 9.23 -2.67 -1.61
N ILE A 42 8.02 -2.39 -2.10
CA ILE A 42 7.19 -3.35 -2.83
C ILE A 42 7.08 -2.96 -4.29
N SER A 43 6.98 -3.95 -5.17
CA SER A 43 6.70 -3.75 -6.60
C SER A 43 5.24 -4.13 -6.88
N VAL A 44 4.48 -3.19 -7.42
CA VAL A 44 3.15 -3.46 -7.98
C VAL A 44 3.35 -3.64 -9.47
N GLU A 45 3.29 -4.88 -9.93
CA GLU A 45 3.58 -5.27 -11.32
C GLU A 45 2.71 -6.46 -11.73
N PRO A 46 2.50 -6.71 -13.04
CA PRO A 46 1.74 -7.86 -13.48
C PRO A 46 2.51 -9.14 -13.19
N ARG A 47 1.79 -10.24 -12.97
CA ARG A 47 2.40 -11.58 -12.88
C ARG A 47 2.24 -12.28 -14.22
N GLU A 48 3.37 -12.63 -14.82
CA GLU A 48 3.46 -13.38 -16.08
C GLU A 48 3.60 -14.89 -15.86
N ASP A 49 3.67 -15.35 -14.60
CA ASP A 49 3.70 -16.77 -14.25
C ASP A 49 2.43 -17.46 -14.78
N PRO A 50 2.54 -18.45 -15.69
CA PRO A 50 1.39 -19.16 -16.24
C PRO A 50 0.52 -19.87 -15.19
N GLU A 51 1.11 -20.27 -14.05
CA GLU A 51 0.39 -20.96 -12.97
C GLU A 51 -0.27 -19.99 -11.98
N ASP A 52 0.08 -18.70 -12.03
CA ASP A 52 -0.46 -17.64 -11.17
C ASP A 52 -0.55 -16.27 -11.87
N PRO A 53 -1.24 -16.18 -13.03
CA PRO A 53 -1.26 -14.96 -13.80
C PRO A 53 -2.06 -13.89 -13.07
N ARG A 54 -1.57 -12.64 -13.16
CA ARG A 54 -2.31 -11.49 -12.63
C ARG A 54 -2.13 -10.29 -13.53
N GLU A 55 -3.23 -9.85 -14.10
CA GLU A 55 -3.31 -8.57 -14.78
C GLU A 55 -3.33 -7.42 -13.77
N ILE A 56 -2.64 -6.35 -14.13
CA ILE A 56 -2.81 -5.05 -13.49
C ILE A 56 -3.86 -4.25 -14.23
N LYS A 57 -4.58 -3.40 -13.49
CA LYS A 57 -5.69 -2.64 -14.04
C LYS A 57 -5.30 -1.70 -15.18
N THR A 58 -4.09 -1.14 -15.13
CA THR A 58 -3.56 -0.16 -16.10
C THR A 58 -2.03 -0.22 -16.09
N GLU A 59 -1.38 0.14 -17.19
CA GLU A 59 0.09 0.31 -17.24
C GLU A 59 0.61 1.28 -16.17
N SER A 60 -0.17 2.33 -15.87
CA SER A 60 0.13 3.29 -14.80
C SER A 60 0.13 2.67 -13.39
N SER A 61 -0.41 1.46 -13.23
CA SER A 61 -0.34 0.73 -11.96
C SER A 61 1.03 0.13 -11.70
N VAL A 62 1.88 -0.07 -12.74
CA VAL A 62 3.26 -0.56 -12.58
C VAL A 62 4.10 0.48 -11.85
N ARG A 63 4.51 0.16 -10.63
CA ARG A 63 5.30 1.08 -9.79
C ARG A 63 6.02 0.36 -8.66
N ARG A 64 7.02 1.02 -8.12
CA ARG A 64 7.65 0.66 -6.85
C ARG A 64 7.19 1.62 -5.76
N VAL A 65 6.95 1.10 -4.57
CA VAL A 65 6.51 1.89 -3.40
C VAL A 65 7.48 1.63 -2.25
N PRO A 66 8.29 2.63 -1.85
CA PRO A 66 9.15 2.50 -0.67
C PRO A 66 8.33 2.18 0.59
N LEU A 67 8.86 1.29 1.41
CA LEU A 67 8.27 0.91 2.68
C LEU A 67 8.80 1.82 3.79
N VAL A 68 7.89 2.58 4.39
CA VAL A 68 8.15 3.49 5.52
C VAL A 68 7.17 3.23 6.66
N GLY A 69 7.49 3.75 7.84
CA GLY A 69 6.61 3.69 9.01
C GLY A 69 6.13 2.27 9.32
N VAL A 70 4.84 2.14 9.64
CA VAL A 70 4.26 0.84 10.01
C VAL A 70 4.26 -0.17 8.86
N ALA A 71 4.25 0.26 7.59
CA ALA A 71 4.26 -0.67 6.46
C ALA A 71 5.57 -1.47 6.38
N LEU A 72 6.71 -0.86 6.69
CA LEU A 72 7.99 -1.58 6.73
C LEU A 72 7.97 -2.73 7.74
N GLU A 73 7.47 -2.46 8.95
CA GLU A 73 7.36 -3.49 10.00
C GLU A 73 6.35 -4.57 9.63
N VAL A 74 5.23 -4.22 8.99
CA VAL A 74 4.27 -5.18 8.47
C VAL A 74 4.94 -6.17 7.50
N PHE A 75 5.72 -5.67 6.52
CA PHE A 75 6.32 -6.56 5.55
C PHE A 75 7.51 -7.36 6.10
N LYS A 76 8.22 -6.85 7.12
CA LYS A 76 9.19 -7.67 7.89
C LYS A 76 8.50 -8.87 8.56
N ARG A 77 7.28 -8.69 9.08
CA ARG A 77 6.47 -9.78 9.68
C ARG A 77 5.80 -10.66 8.62
N HIS A 78 5.51 -10.12 7.44
CA HIS A 78 4.84 -10.79 6.34
C HIS A 78 5.68 -10.81 5.05
N PRO A 79 6.89 -11.41 5.05
CA PRO A 79 7.76 -11.41 3.87
C PRO A 79 7.19 -12.23 2.70
N GLN A 80 6.22 -13.11 2.97
CA GLN A 80 5.53 -13.91 1.97
C GLN A 80 4.22 -13.25 1.47
N GLY A 81 3.95 -12.01 1.86
CA GLY A 81 2.70 -11.32 1.55
C GLY A 81 1.51 -11.86 2.36
N PHE A 82 0.32 -11.89 1.75
CA PHE A 82 -0.94 -12.21 2.43
C PHE A 82 -1.73 -13.36 1.78
N PRO A 83 -1.22 -14.61 1.80
CA PRO A 83 -1.84 -15.76 1.13
C PRO A 83 -3.32 -16.01 1.46
N ARG A 84 -3.79 -15.64 2.66
CA ARG A 84 -5.19 -15.79 3.08
C ARG A 84 -6.15 -14.96 2.22
N TYR A 85 -5.68 -13.82 1.73
CA TYR A 85 -6.49 -12.83 1.02
C TYR A 85 -6.16 -12.73 -0.47
N LYS A 86 -5.21 -13.55 -0.95
CA LYS A 86 -4.93 -13.71 -2.38
C LYS A 86 -6.22 -14.03 -3.13
N ASP A 87 -6.51 -13.24 -4.16
CA ASP A 87 -7.72 -13.27 -4.99
C ASP A 87 -9.07 -13.25 -4.21
N ARG A 88 -9.03 -12.76 -2.96
CA ARG A 88 -10.18 -12.72 -2.05
C ARG A 88 -10.47 -11.30 -1.57
N GLU A 89 -10.33 -10.33 -2.47
CA GLU A 89 -10.54 -8.90 -2.18
C GLU A 89 -11.93 -8.61 -1.59
N ALA A 90 -12.98 -9.23 -2.12
CA ALA A 90 -14.34 -9.05 -1.60
C ALA A 90 -14.45 -9.49 -0.13
N GLN A 91 -13.82 -10.62 0.23
CA GLN A 91 -13.82 -11.15 1.59
C GLN A 91 -12.99 -10.26 2.54
N LEU A 92 -11.85 -9.77 2.07
CA LEU A 92 -11.04 -8.80 2.81
C LEU A 92 -11.84 -7.53 3.09
N SER A 93 -12.40 -6.91 2.04
CA SER A 93 -13.16 -5.67 2.14
C SER A 93 -14.35 -5.81 3.09
N ALA A 94 -15.11 -6.91 2.98
CA ALA A 94 -16.23 -7.18 3.87
C ALA A 94 -15.78 -7.34 5.34
N ALA A 95 -14.70 -8.10 5.59
CA ALA A 95 -14.19 -8.32 6.94
C ALA A 95 -13.70 -7.03 7.60
N VAL A 96 -12.91 -6.23 6.87
CA VAL A 96 -12.35 -4.99 7.41
C VAL A 96 -13.43 -3.93 7.59
N ASN A 97 -14.31 -3.70 6.60
CA ASN A 97 -15.39 -2.72 6.76
C ASN A 97 -16.34 -3.10 7.90
N LYS A 98 -16.68 -4.40 8.05
CA LYS A 98 -17.49 -4.86 9.19
C LYS A 98 -16.80 -4.57 10.52
N HIS A 99 -15.49 -4.81 10.61
CA HIS A 99 -14.71 -4.51 11.81
C HIS A 99 -14.74 -3.00 12.12
N PHE A 100 -14.41 -2.15 11.15
CA PHE A 100 -14.39 -0.69 11.35
C PHE A 100 -15.75 -0.14 11.77
N LYS A 101 -16.85 -0.61 11.14
CA LYS A 101 -18.21 -0.23 11.54
C LYS A 101 -18.55 -0.69 12.95
N LYS A 102 -18.29 -1.96 13.28
CA LYS A 102 -18.58 -2.53 14.60
C LYS A 102 -17.86 -1.79 15.74
N HIS A 103 -16.68 -1.27 15.46
CA HIS A 103 -15.82 -0.60 16.44
C HIS A 103 -15.79 0.92 16.29
N GLU A 104 -16.71 1.50 15.50
CA GLU A 104 -16.86 2.94 15.33
C GLU A 104 -15.55 3.66 14.95
N LEU A 105 -14.73 2.99 14.12
CA LEU A 105 -13.41 3.49 13.71
C LEU A 105 -13.47 4.47 12.54
N PHE A 106 -14.66 4.74 12.01
CA PHE A 106 -14.86 5.69 10.93
C PHE A 106 -15.20 7.08 11.49
N PRO A 107 -14.57 8.16 10.99
CA PRO A 107 -14.90 9.51 11.40
C PRO A 107 -16.37 9.89 11.12
N THR A 108 -16.93 9.42 10.01
CA THR A 108 -18.34 9.62 9.63
C THR A 108 -18.92 8.36 8.97
N SER A 109 -20.24 8.29 8.85
CA SER A 109 -20.95 7.19 8.17
C SER A 109 -20.68 7.08 6.67
N GLU A 110 -20.13 8.12 6.04
CA GLU A 110 -19.76 8.14 4.62
C GLU A 110 -18.38 7.53 4.37
N HIS A 111 -17.57 7.35 5.42
CA HIS A 111 -16.25 6.76 5.28
C HIS A 111 -16.32 5.24 5.10
N THR A 112 -15.36 4.75 4.32
CA THR A 112 -15.07 3.32 4.20
C THR A 112 -13.58 3.10 4.46
N VAL A 113 -13.15 1.84 4.50
CA VAL A 113 -11.71 1.54 4.60
C VAL A 113 -10.94 2.18 3.44
N TYR A 114 -11.56 2.34 2.28
CA TYR A 114 -10.92 2.96 1.11
C TYR A 114 -10.58 4.45 1.34
N SER A 115 -11.24 5.11 2.29
CA SER A 115 -10.91 6.48 2.69
C SER A 115 -9.48 6.63 3.21
N LEU A 116 -8.84 5.54 3.69
CA LEU A 116 -7.43 5.54 4.06
C LEU A 116 -6.49 5.89 2.89
N ARG A 117 -6.86 5.46 1.66
CA ARG A 117 -6.10 5.82 0.44
C ARG A 117 -6.14 7.32 0.18
N HIS A 118 -7.30 7.94 0.35
CA HIS A 118 -7.47 9.38 0.19
C HIS A 118 -6.70 10.14 1.28
N SER A 119 -6.74 9.64 2.52
CA SER A 119 -5.94 10.20 3.62
C SER A 119 -4.44 10.14 3.32
N PHE A 120 -3.92 9.06 2.73
CA PHE A 120 -2.54 8.99 2.28
C PHE A 120 -2.20 10.07 1.24
N GLU A 121 -3.05 10.24 0.22
CA GLU A 121 -2.88 11.28 -0.79
C GLU A 121 -2.89 12.70 -0.19
N ASP A 122 -3.80 12.95 0.75
CA ASP A 122 -3.94 14.25 1.41
C ASP A 122 -2.76 14.53 2.34
N ARG A 123 -2.20 13.52 3.02
CA ARG A 123 -0.95 13.68 3.77
C ARG A 123 0.19 14.09 2.86
N MET A 124 0.32 13.47 1.68
CA MET A 124 1.33 13.88 0.70
C MET A 124 1.11 15.32 0.21
N LYS A 125 -0.13 15.75 -0.05
CA LYS A 125 -0.47 17.14 -0.42
C LYS A 125 -0.07 18.13 0.69
N ASN A 126 -0.43 17.83 1.93
CA ASN A 126 -0.16 18.69 3.08
C ASN A 126 1.34 18.83 3.36
N ALA A 127 2.11 17.77 3.13
CA ALA A 127 3.58 17.79 3.20
C ALA A 127 4.25 18.38 1.94
N ARG A 128 3.47 18.83 0.95
CA ARG A 128 3.94 19.45 -0.29
C ARG A 128 4.85 18.55 -1.13
N LEU A 129 4.58 17.25 -1.13
CA LEU A 129 5.24 16.34 -2.07
C LEU A 129 4.89 16.75 -3.51
N ASP A 130 5.89 16.61 -4.38
CA ASP A 130 5.74 16.88 -5.80
C ASP A 130 4.54 16.12 -6.40
N GLU A 131 3.81 16.79 -7.32
CA GLU A 131 2.59 16.22 -7.90
C GLU A 131 2.86 14.94 -8.69
N GLU A 132 3.94 14.90 -9.45
CA GLU A 132 4.29 13.73 -10.24
C GLU A 132 4.65 12.55 -9.34
N LEU A 133 5.44 12.79 -8.27
CA LEU A 133 5.72 11.77 -7.27
C LEU A 133 4.42 11.23 -6.65
N ARG A 134 3.48 12.10 -6.27
CA ARG A 134 2.17 11.68 -5.73
C ARG A 134 1.41 10.82 -6.74
N ARG A 135 1.37 11.21 -8.02
CA ARG A 135 0.68 10.45 -9.08
C ARG A 135 1.34 9.10 -9.32
N MET A 136 2.67 9.04 -9.32
CA MET A 136 3.43 7.80 -9.45
C MET A 136 3.11 6.85 -8.29
N LEU A 137 3.21 7.29 -7.04
CA LEU A 137 2.91 6.48 -5.85
C LEU A 137 1.46 5.99 -5.81
N MET A 138 0.53 6.82 -6.28
CA MET A 138 -0.89 6.49 -6.37
C MET A 138 -1.25 5.65 -7.61
N GLY A 139 -0.30 5.37 -8.52
CA GLY A 139 -0.58 4.66 -9.77
C GLY A 139 -1.62 5.39 -10.65
N HIS A 140 -1.60 6.72 -10.62
CA HIS A 140 -2.45 7.56 -11.47
C HIS A 140 -1.79 7.74 -12.83
N THR A 141 -2.57 7.75 -13.91
CA THR A 141 -2.07 8.03 -15.26
C THR A 141 -1.41 9.41 -15.29
N ILE A 142 -0.25 9.49 -15.93
CA ILE A 142 0.51 10.73 -16.17
C ILE A 142 0.47 10.97 -17.68
N ASP A 143 -0.17 12.06 -18.10
CA ASP A 143 -0.41 12.39 -19.51
C ASP A 143 0.77 13.16 -20.11
N ARG A 144 1.95 12.54 -20.07
CA ARG A 144 3.15 12.99 -20.77
C ARG A 144 4.11 11.81 -20.96
N PRO A 145 4.98 11.83 -21.98
CA PRO A 145 5.97 10.79 -22.14
C PRO A 145 6.89 10.72 -20.92
N LYS A 146 7.23 9.50 -20.47
CA LYS A 146 8.23 9.29 -19.43
C LYS A 146 9.62 9.57 -20.00
N TYR A 147 10.21 10.70 -19.62
CA TYR A 147 11.62 11.03 -19.90
C TYR A 147 12.38 11.21 -18.59
N GLY A 148 13.61 10.69 -18.52
CA GLY A 148 14.44 10.69 -17.31
C GLY A 148 14.09 9.57 -16.32
N GLU A 149 14.81 9.50 -15.21
CA GLU A 149 14.69 8.42 -14.22
C GLU A 149 13.47 8.55 -13.29
N GLY A 150 12.78 9.70 -13.29
CA GLY A 150 11.63 9.95 -12.41
C GLY A 150 11.99 10.20 -10.93
N GLY A 151 13.28 10.34 -10.63
CA GLY A 151 13.82 10.54 -9.28
C GLY A 151 14.29 9.23 -8.64
N ASP A 152 15.33 9.34 -7.81
CA ASP A 152 15.89 8.20 -7.08
C ASP A 152 14.91 7.69 -6.01
N MET A 153 14.87 6.36 -5.83
CA MET A 153 14.01 5.71 -4.84
C MET A 153 14.33 6.15 -3.41
N LYS A 154 15.58 6.53 -3.14
CA LYS A 154 15.97 7.11 -1.86
C LYS A 154 15.29 8.46 -1.61
N MET A 155 15.23 9.32 -2.63
CA MET A 155 14.48 10.58 -2.56
C MET A 155 12.99 10.30 -2.34
N TRP A 156 12.41 9.31 -3.02
CA TRP A 156 11.01 8.94 -2.79
C TRP A 156 10.76 8.45 -1.35
N GLN A 157 11.68 7.67 -0.78
CA GLN A 157 11.62 7.23 0.61
C GLN A 157 11.70 8.43 1.57
N GLU A 158 12.64 9.34 1.35
CA GLU A 158 12.79 10.56 2.16
C GLU A 158 11.53 11.43 2.14
N GLU A 159 10.90 11.60 0.97
CA GLU A 159 9.62 12.29 0.83
C GLU A 159 8.48 11.57 1.58
N LEU A 160 8.39 10.24 1.47
CA LEU A 160 7.39 9.45 2.19
C LEU A 160 7.59 9.47 3.71
N MET A 161 8.83 9.54 4.18
CA MET A 161 9.14 9.66 5.61
C MET A 161 8.57 10.94 6.23
N LYS A 162 8.35 12.00 5.45
CA LYS A 162 7.71 13.24 5.92
C LYS A 162 6.26 13.05 6.34
N ILE A 163 5.59 12.02 5.80
CA ILE A 163 4.18 11.76 6.07
C ILE A 163 3.95 10.54 6.96
N ALA A 164 4.97 9.72 7.22
CA ALA A 164 4.85 8.52 8.04
C ALA A 164 4.23 8.83 9.41
N LEU A 165 3.23 8.04 9.79
CA LEU A 165 2.53 8.21 11.06
C LEU A 165 3.33 7.58 12.20
N PRO A 166 3.34 8.19 13.39
CA PRO A 166 3.82 7.51 14.58
C PRO A 166 2.93 6.31 14.87
N PHE A 167 3.54 5.21 15.32
CA PHE A 167 2.83 3.99 15.67
C PHE A 167 3.50 3.29 16.85
N ASP A 168 2.73 2.50 17.58
CA ASP A 168 3.25 1.58 18.60
C ASP A 168 3.69 0.29 17.90
N PRO A 169 4.97 -0.13 18.00
CA PRO A 169 5.46 -1.37 17.39
C PRO A 169 4.65 -2.63 17.76
N ALA A 170 3.98 -2.63 18.92
CA ALA A 170 3.15 -3.76 19.36
C ALA A 170 1.89 -3.99 18.50
N ILE A 171 1.51 -3.05 17.63
CA ILE A 171 0.30 -3.21 16.78
C ILE A 171 0.52 -4.14 15.60
N VAL A 172 1.79 -4.36 15.21
CA VAL A 172 2.21 -5.19 14.07
C VAL A 172 2.25 -6.64 14.49
#